data_AF-A0A3B8MGS7-F1
#
_entry.id   AF-A0A3B8MGS7-F1
#
_cell.length_a   1.000
_cell.length_b   1.000
_cell.length_c   1.000
_cell.angle_alpha   90.00
_cell.angle_beta   90.00
_cell.angle_gamma   90.00
#
_symmetry.space_group_name_H-M   'P 1'
#
loop_
_entity.id
_entity.type
_entity.pdbx_description
1 polymer ?
#
loop_
_entity_poly.entity_id
_entity_poly.type
_entity_poly.pdbx_seq_one_letter_code
_entity_poly.pdbx_strand_id
1 'polypeptide(L)'
;MKRILAVLCCLVTTAHAKPADLPTLGPVVNIVELSGNQLPPVYERSDQLPLTRSDLAKLSDSGFKTEQLVQMITQRRYAGDVSADRLIALQTAGMAAKTIQAASLHALAPNRSIDLSITLKIDGQRSQPRTRYLYVIIPDGEIERVFTADLNQVFGGRWTSDTTTDRSDLLIPRTVRTVSFTGRIPLTNVAPRELTVFTSPRPDIHWLSELDDTTRARARTYAFKYPASSLRSDCRLLIRLYQDRMLEDNWTITGTHFECEWD
;
A
#
# COMPACT_ATOMS: atom_id res chain seq x y z
N MET A 1 -12.75 -13.77 -86.83
CA MET A 1 -11.38 -14.06 -87.34
C MET A 1 -10.38 -13.39 -86.39
N LYS A 2 -9.55 -14.17 -85.67
CA LYS A 2 -8.06 -14.23 -85.81
C LYS A 2 -7.40 -12.83 -85.82
N ARG A 3 -6.34 -12.48 -85.07
CA ARG A 3 -5.41 -13.12 -84.11
C ARG A 3 -4.53 -11.99 -83.53
N ILE A 4 -4.21 -12.06 -82.23
CA ILE A 4 -2.86 -12.01 -81.60
C ILE A 4 -1.84 -10.94 -82.07
N LEU A 5 -1.32 -10.11 -81.15
CA LEU A 5 0.10 -10.13 -80.74
C LEU A 5 0.36 -9.32 -79.46
N ALA A 6 1.34 -9.80 -78.71
CA ALA A 6 1.66 -9.51 -77.33
C ALA A 6 2.86 -8.54 -77.18
N VAL A 7 2.92 -7.92 -75.99
CA VAL A 7 4.11 -7.53 -75.22
C VAL A 7 4.99 -6.40 -75.76
N LEU A 8 5.12 -5.33 -74.94
CA LEU A 8 6.44 -4.79 -74.62
C LEU A 8 6.48 -4.28 -73.17
N CYS A 9 7.54 -4.71 -72.50
CA CYS A 9 7.92 -4.41 -71.14
C CYS A 9 8.70 -3.09 -71.06
N CYS A 10 8.84 -2.59 -69.83
CA CYS A 10 9.98 -1.89 -69.25
C CYS A 10 9.86 -0.39 -68.88
N LEU A 11 10.15 -0.20 -67.58
CA LEU A 11 11.00 0.82 -66.95
C LEU A 11 10.36 2.16 -66.57
N VAL A 12 9.92 2.24 -65.31
CA VAL A 12 10.07 3.46 -64.51
C VAL A 12 10.96 3.14 -63.32
N THR A 13 12.11 3.78 -63.31
CA THR A 13 13.17 3.76 -62.30
C THR A 13 12.82 4.60 -61.08
N THR A 14 12.87 3.95 -59.91
CA THR A 14 13.44 4.37 -58.62
C THR A 14 13.46 5.86 -58.24
N ALA A 15 12.61 6.23 -57.27
CA ALA A 15 12.92 7.25 -56.28
C ALA A 15 13.17 6.55 -54.93
N HIS A 16 14.36 6.77 -54.38
CA HIS A 16 14.84 6.22 -53.11
C HIS A 16 14.09 6.84 -51.92
N ALA A 17 13.28 6.07 -51.23
CA ALA A 17 12.89 6.33 -49.84
C ALA A 17 13.68 5.37 -48.93
N LYS A 18 14.39 5.91 -47.95
CA LYS A 18 15.16 5.15 -46.95
C LYS A 18 14.24 4.21 -46.17
N PRO A 19 14.60 2.93 -45.96
CA PRO A 19 13.88 2.03 -45.06
C PRO A 19 14.48 2.15 -43.67
N ALA A 20 13.93 3.04 -42.84
CA ALA A 20 14.24 3.06 -41.41
C ALA A 20 13.08 3.73 -40.69
N ASP A 21 12.10 2.89 -40.32
CA ASP A 21 11.25 3.00 -39.11
C ASP A 21 10.04 2.07 -39.28
N LEU A 22 10.32 0.77 -39.42
CA LEU A 22 9.36 -0.24 -39.02
C LEU A 22 9.61 -0.52 -37.53
N PRO A 23 8.60 -0.48 -36.65
CA PRO A 23 8.81 -0.81 -35.26
C PRO A 23 9.38 -2.23 -35.17
N THR A 24 10.51 -2.34 -34.46
CA THR A 24 11.12 -3.61 -34.09
C THR A 24 10.06 -4.55 -33.55
N LEU A 25 10.04 -5.77 -34.07
CA LEU A 25 9.22 -6.87 -33.56
C LEU A 25 9.52 -7.05 -32.07
N GLY A 26 8.68 -6.44 -31.22
CA GLY A 26 8.52 -6.88 -29.84
C GLY A 26 8.11 -8.35 -29.82
N PRO A 27 8.26 -9.05 -28.69
CA PRO A 27 7.91 -10.46 -28.61
C PRO A 27 6.48 -10.65 -29.13
N VAL A 28 6.33 -11.54 -30.11
CA VAL A 28 5.02 -11.99 -30.60
C VAL A 28 4.34 -12.65 -29.41
N VAL A 29 3.49 -11.89 -28.73
CA VAL A 29 2.60 -12.45 -27.72
C VAL A 29 1.60 -13.29 -28.51
N ASN A 30 1.57 -14.59 -28.25
CA ASN A 30 0.58 -15.48 -28.82
C ASN A 30 -0.80 -14.94 -28.42
N ILE A 31 -1.48 -14.27 -29.35
CA ILE A 31 -2.92 -14.04 -29.23
C ILE A 31 -3.50 -15.44 -29.43
N VAL A 32 -3.72 -16.14 -28.32
CA VAL A 32 -4.54 -17.35 -28.34
C VAL A 32 -5.84 -16.94 -29.03
N GLU A 33 -6.17 -17.59 -30.16
CA GLU A 33 -7.49 -17.50 -30.77
C GLU A 33 -8.51 -17.98 -29.71
N LEU A 34 -9.00 -17.04 -28.90
CA LEU A 34 -10.10 -17.27 -28.00
C LEU A 34 -11.33 -17.38 -28.90
N SER A 35 -11.72 -18.62 -29.20
CA SER A 35 -12.99 -18.89 -29.84
C SER A 35 -14.10 -18.17 -29.06
N GLY A 36 -15.00 -17.45 -29.74
CA GLY A 36 -16.05 -16.63 -29.09
C GLY A 36 -16.99 -17.41 -28.15
N ASN A 37 -16.93 -18.75 -28.18
CA ASN A 37 -17.70 -19.67 -27.35
C ASN A 37 -16.96 -20.10 -26.06
N GLN A 38 -15.69 -19.70 -25.91
CA GLN A 38 -14.83 -19.96 -24.74
C GLN A 38 -14.40 -18.67 -24.04
N LEU A 39 -15.13 -17.57 -24.26
CA LEU A 39 -14.96 -16.40 -23.42
C LEU A 39 -15.30 -16.82 -21.98
N PRO A 40 -14.40 -16.59 -21.01
CA PRO A 40 -14.74 -16.80 -19.61
C PRO A 40 -16.04 -16.03 -19.33
N PRO A 41 -16.98 -16.59 -18.56
CA PRO A 41 -18.22 -15.90 -18.26
C PRO A 41 -17.85 -14.51 -17.74
N VAL A 42 -18.45 -13.47 -18.32
CA VAL A 42 -18.31 -12.10 -17.81
C VAL A 42 -18.97 -12.13 -16.44
N TYR A 43 -18.15 -12.32 -15.40
CA TYR A 43 -18.64 -12.30 -14.04
C TYR A 43 -19.18 -10.90 -13.78
N GLU A 44 -20.49 -10.78 -13.58
CA GLU A 44 -21.08 -9.59 -13.00
C GLU A 44 -20.44 -9.39 -11.63
N ARG A 45 -19.50 -8.45 -11.55
CA ARG A 45 -18.88 -8.09 -10.29
C ARG A 45 -19.80 -7.14 -9.58
N SER A 46 -19.94 -7.37 -8.28
CA SER A 46 -20.64 -6.43 -7.43
C SER A 46 -19.69 -5.31 -7.04
N ASP A 47 -20.19 -4.08 -6.94
CA ASP A 47 -19.46 -2.94 -6.36
C ASP A 47 -19.37 -3.03 -4.83
N GLN A 48 -19.94 -4.07 -4.22
CA GLN A 48 -19.87 -4.31 -2.78
C GLN A 48 -18.49 -4.83 -2.36
N LEU A 49 -18.07 -4.44 -1.15
CA LEU A 49 -16.81 -4.91 -0.56
C LEU A 49 -16.72 -6.45 -0.52
N PRO A 50 -15.49 -7.00 -0.60
CA PRO A 50 -15.27 -8.43 -0.47
C PRO A 50 -15.84 -9.01 0.82
N LEU A 51 -16.21 -10.29 0.77
CA LEU A 51 -16.76 -10.99 1.93
C LEU A 51 -15.63 -11.34 2.91
N THR A 52 -15.83 -11.03 4.19
CA THR A 52 -14.94 -11.48 5.25
C THR A 52 -15.40 -12.83 5.82
N ARG A 53 -14.55 -13.48 6.62
CA ARG A 53 -14.94 -14.70 7.36
C ARG A 53 -16.18 -14.49 8.22
N SER A 54 -16.28 -13.34 8.89
CA SER A 54 -17.43 -13.01 9.72
C SER A 54 -18.71 -12.84 8.91
N ASP A 55 -18.61 -12.32 7.69
CA ASP A 55 -19.78 -12.16 6.81
C ASP A 55 -20.27 -13.51 6.30
N LEU A 56 -19.34 -14.38 5.89
CA LEU A 56 -19.70 -15.75 5.51
C LEU A 56 -20.41 -16.48 6.65
N ALA A 57 -19.86 -16.41 7.88
CA ALA A 57 -20.49 -17.01 9.05
C ALA A 57 -21.91 -16.48 9.27
N LYS A 58 -22.10 -15.15 9.29
CA LYS A 58 -23.43 -14.54 9.44
C LYS A 58 -24.43 -14.97 8.36
N LEU A 59 -23.99 -15.01 7.10
CA LEU A 59 -24.86 -15.41 5.98
C LEU A 59 -25.24 -16.90 6.09
N SER A 60 -24.27 -17.76 6.43
CA SER A 60 -24.51 -19.18 6.66
C SER A 60 -25.48 -19.40 7.83
N ASP A 61 -25.26 -18.72 8.96
CA ASP A 61 -26.11 -18.81 10.16
C ASP A 61 -27.53 -18.28 9.90
N SER A 62 -27.67 -17.32 8.97
CA SER A 62 -28.97 -16.79 8.53
C SER A 62 -29.71 -17.71 7.55
N GLY A 63 -29.14 -18.88 7.21
CA GLY A 63 -29.78 -19.88 6.35
C GLY A 63 -29.63 -19.61 4.84
N PHE A 64 -28.65 -18.81 4.41
CA PHE A 64 -28.36 -18.67 2.98
C PHE A 64 -27.93 -20.01 2.39
N LYS A 65 -28.44 -20.32 1.20
CA LYS A 65 -28.08 -21.57 0.50
C LYS A 65 -26.63 -21.53 0.05
N THR A 66 -25.98 -22.69 0.05
CA THR A 66 -24.59 -22.87 -0.43
C THR A 66 -24.36 -22.25 -1.81
N GLU A 67 -25.29 -22.44 -2.74
CA GLU A 67 -25.19 -21.92 -4.10
C GLU A 67 -25.21 -20.38 -4.12
N GLN A 68 -25.99 -19.76 -3.24
CA GLN A 68 -26.04 -18.31 -3.10
C GLN A 68 -24.73 -17.78 -2.52
N LEU A 69 -24.17 -18.45 -1.52
CA LEU A 69 -22.87 -18.08 -0.94
C LEU A 69 -21.75 -18.18 -1.97
N VAL A 70 -21.71 -19.26 -2.75
CA VAL A 70 -20.74 -19.45 -3.84
C VAL A 70 -20.86 -18.33 -4.86
N GLN A 71 -22.07 -18.01 -5.31
CA GLN A 71 -22.30 -16.93 -6.25
C GLN A 71 -21.83 -15.58 -5.68
N MET A 72 -22.16 -15.28 -4.42
CA MET A 72 -21.71 -14.04 -3.76
C MET A 72 -20.19 -13.97 -3.66
N ILE A 73 -19.50 -15.07 -3.33
CA ILE A 73 -18.04 -15.15 -3.30
C ILE A 73 -17.45 -14.93 -4.70
N THR A 74 -18.03 -15.51 -5.75
CA THR A 74 -17.58 -15.28 -7.13
C THR A 74 -17.74 -13.81 -7.55
N GLN A 75 -18.83 -13.16 -7.15
CA GLN A 75 -19.14 -11.78 -7.53
C GLN A 75 -18.36 -10.72 -6.71
N ARG A 76 -18.10 -10.99 -5.42
CA ARG A 76 -17.51 -10.03 -4.46
C ARG A 76 -16.07 -10.37 -4.05
N ARG A 77 -15.61 -11.60 -4.28
CA ARG A 77 -14.37 -12.18 -3.73
C ARG A 77 -14.41 -12.37 -2.21
N TYR A 78 -13.41 -13.09 -1.71
CA TYR A 78 -13.22 -13.37 -0.28
C TYR A 78 -11.96 -12.68 0.26
N ALA A 79 -12.14 -11.78 1.24
CA ALA A 79 -11.07 -11.11 1.98
C ALA A 79 -10.75 -11.88 3.28
N GLY A 80 -10.22 -13.09 3.12
CA GLY A 80 -9.75 -13.88 4.24
C GLY A 80 -8.53 -14.72 3.91
N ASP A 81 -7.93 -15.25 4.96
CA ASP A 81 -6.83 -16.21 4.85
C ASP A 81 -7.36 -17.55 4.36
N VAL A 82 -6.79 -18.03 3.24
CA VAL A 82 -7.12 -19.30 2.59
C VAL A 82 -5.99 -20.33 2.67
N SER A 83 -5.10 -20.19 3.65
CA SER A 83 -4.16 -21.24 4.04
C SER A 83 -4.88 -22.50 4.50
N ALA A 84 -4.19 -23.65 4.41
CA ALA A 84 -4.76 -24.96 4.72
C ALA A 84 -5.44 -25.01 6.11
N ASP A 85 -4.76 -24.51 7.14
CA ASP A 85 -5.29 -24.48 8.51
C ASP A 85 -6.58 -23.66 8.63
N ARG A 86 -6.69 -22.57 7.86
CA ARG A 86 -7.89 -21.73 7.86
C ARG A 86 -9.03 -22.33 7.07
N LEU A 87 -8.75 -23.03 5.97
CA LEU A 87 -9.77 -23.79 5.25
C LEU A 87 -10.31 -24.94 6.11
N ILE A 88 -9.45 -25.63 6.86
CA ILE A 88 -9.86 -26.64 7.85
C ILE A 88 -10.73 -25.98 8.94
N ALA A 89 -10.34 -24.80 9.44
CA ALA A 89 -11.14 -24.06 10.42
C ALA A 89 -12.51 -23.60 9.90
N LEU A 90 -12.66 -23.34 8.60
CA LEU A 90 -13.96 -23.09 7.99
C LEU A 90 -14.79 -24.38 7.91
N GLN A 91 -14.16 -25.49 7.56
CA GLN A 91 -14.81 -26.80 7.52
C GLN A 91 -15.33 -27.23 8.90
N THR A 92 -14.52 -27.08 9.96
CA THR A 92 -14.94 -27.40 11.33
C THR A 92 -16.03 -26.46 11.85
N ALA A 93 -16.11 -25.24 11.32
CA ALA A 93 -17.21 -24.31 11.59
C ALA A 93 -18.51 -24.65 10.83
N GLY A 94 -18.57 -25.77 10.11
CA GLY A 94 -19.78 -26.22 9.42
C GLY A 94 -20.00 -25.62 8.03
N MET A 95 -19.01 -24.92 7.46
CA MET A 95 -19.12 -24.42 6.09
C MET A 95 -19.17 -25.56 5.07
N ALA A 96 -20.08 -25.45 4.11
CA ALA A 96 -20.18 -26.41 3.02
C ALA A 96 -18.91 -26.45 2.16
N ALA A 97 -18.48 -27.63 1.73
CA ALA A 97 -17.25 -27.83 0.95
C ALA A 97 -17.21 -26.98 -0.33
N LYS A 98 -18.35 -26.80 -1.01
CA LYS A 98 -18.46 -25.94 -2.20
C LYS A 98 -18.15 -24.47 -1.89
N THR A 99 -18.62 -23.96 -0.75
CA THR A 99 -18.34 -22.59 -0.29
C THR A 99 -16.86 -22.42 0.03
N ILE A 100 -16.25 -23.41 0.68
CA ILE A 100 -14.81 -23.40 0.99
C ILE A 100 -13.98 -23.40 -0.30
N GLN A 101 -14.36 -24.23 -1.29
CA GLN A 101 -13.69 -24.26 -2.60
C GLN A 101 -13.81 -22.91 -3.33
N ALA A 102 -15.01 -22.30 -3.32
CA ALA A 102 -15.21 -20.98 -3.91
C ALA A 102 -14.39 -19.90 -3.19
N ALA A 103 -14.34 -19.94 -1.86
CA ALA A 103 -13.52 -19.03 -1.06
C ALA A 103 -12.03 -19.16 -1.39
N SER A 104 -11.53 -20.39 -1.56
CA SER A 104 -10.14 -20.66 -1.96
C SER A 104 -9.83 -20.15 -3.37
N LEU A 105 -10.74 -20.36 -4.33
CA LEU A 105 -10.52 -19.98 -5.72
C LEU A 105 -10.64 -18.46 -5.95
N HIS A 106 -11.56 -17.80 -5.26
CA HIS A 106 -11.88 -16.39 -5.44
C HIS A 106 -11.42 -15.52 -4.26
N ALA A 107 -10.43 -15.98 -3.50
CA ALA A 107 -9.80 -15.19 -2.46
C ALA A 107 -9.02 -14.02 -3.05
N LEU A 108 -8.92 -12.93 -2.29
CA LEU A 108 -7.90 -11.92 -2.53
C LEU A 108 -6.51 -12.48 -2.25
N ALA A 109 -5.52 -11.94 -2.94
CA ALA A 109 -4.12 -12.25 -2.67
C ALA A 109 -3.77 -11.87 -1.22
N PRO A 110 -2.88 -12.64 -0.57
CA PRO A 110 -2.46 -12.33 0.79
C PRO A 110 -1.69 -11.02 0.83
N ASN A 111 -1.91 -10.23 1.88
CA ASN A 111 -1.16 -9.01 2.13
C ASN A 111 0.30 -9.32 2.46
N ARG A 112 1.22 -8.66 1.76
CA ARG A 112 2.67 -8.83 1.95
C ARG A 112 3.40 -7.53 2.30
N SER A 113 2.70 -6.40 2.25
CA SER A 113 3.26 -5.10 2.52
C SER A 113 2.19 -4.07 2.87
N ILE A 114 2.63 -3.01 3.55
CA ILE A 114 1.85 -1.79 3.73
C ILE A 114 2.51 -0.66 2.95
N ASP A 115 1.70 0.23 2.40
CA ASP A 115 2.15 1.49 1.82
C ASP A 115 2.03 2.56 2.92
N LEU A 116 3.17 2.94 3.52
CA LEU A 116 3.23 3.88 4.63
C LEU A 116 3.56 5.29 4.12
N SER A 117 2.69 6.24 4.44
CA SER A 117 2.93 7.68 4.26
C SER A 117 3.16 8.35 5.62
N ILE A 118 4.30 9.00 5.79
CA ILE A 118 4.69 9.73 7.00
C ILE A 118 4.66 11.22 6.68
N THR A 119 3.73 11.96 7.27
CA THR A 119 3.64 13.42 7.14
C THR A 119 4.15 14.08 8.41
N LEU A 120 5.20 14.86 8.27
CA LEU A 120 5.77 15.66 9.33
C LEU A 120 5.31 17.12 9.20
N LYS A 121 4.62 17.62 10.23
CA LYS A 121 4.25 19.04 10.40
C LYS A 121 5.18 19.69 11.40
N ILE A 122 5.82 20.77 10.98
CA ILE A 122 6.88 21.46 11.70
C ILE A 122 6.40 22.86 12.05
N ASP A 123 6.19 23.13 13.34
CA ASP A 123 5.82 24.44 13.87
C ASP A 123 7.05 25.06 14.56
N GLY A 124 7.72 25.97 13.87
CA GLY A 124 8.94 26.64 14.33
C GLY A 124 9.70 27.32 13.19
N GLN A 125 10.70 28.14 13.54
CA GLN A 125 11.45 28.95 12.57
C GLN A 125 12.91 28.53 12.36
N ARG A 126 13.55 27.86 13.33
CA ARG A 126 14.97 27.47 13.20
C ARG A 126 15.16 26.09 12.58
N SER A 127 16.37 25.85 12.09
CA SER A 127 16.73 24.64 11.32
C SER A 127 17.63 23.63 12.04
N GLN A 128 17.97 23.84 13.32
CA GLN A 128 18.95 23.02 14.06
C GLN A 128 18.36 22.44 15.35
N PRO A 129 17.79 21.24 15.31
CA PRO A 129 17.32 20.51 16.48
C PRO A 129 18.45 19.84 17.26
N ARG A 130 18.33 19.81 18.59
CA ARG A 130 19.18 18.98 19.46
C ARG A 130 18.88 17.48 19.31
N THR A 131 17.61 17.13 19.10
CA THR A 131 17.18 15.78 18.70
C THR A 131 17.35 15.62 17.20
N ARG A 132 18.37 14.87 16.79
CA ARG A 132 18.76 14.83 15.38
C ARG A 132 17.92 13.86 14.54
N TYR A 133 17.45 12.76 15.11
CA TYR A 133 16.85 11.68 14.33
C TYR A 133 15.41 11.42 14.75
N LEU A 134 14.55 11.24 13.74
CA LEU A 134 13.20 10.71 13.89
C LEU A 134 13.21 9.24 13.49
N TYR A 135 12.65 8.38 14.34
CA TYR A 135 12.51 6.95 14.10
C TYR A 135 11.04 6.54 14.06
N VAL A 136 10.74 5.66 13.11
CA VAL A 136 9.48 4.91 13.06
C VAL A 136 9.83 3.44 12.92
N ILE A 137 9.43 2.63 13.90
CA ILE A 137 9.79 1.21 13.97
C ILE A 137 8.52 0.36 13.95
N ILE A 138 8.49 -0.65 13.08
CA ILE A 138 7.43 -1.65 13.00
C ILE A 138 8.06 -3.04 13.20
N PRO A 139 7.78 -3.73 14.32
CA PRO A 139 8.25 -5.09 14.53
C PRO A 139 7.58 -6.08 13.57
N ASP A 140 8.40 -6.80 12.79
CA ASP A 140 7.99 -7.84 11.86
C ASP A 140 8.59 -9.20 12.23
N GLY A 141 8.12 -9.77 13.36
CA GLY A 141 8.62 -11.06 13.84
C GLY A 141 10.03 -10.93 14.41
N GLU A 142 11.01 -11.56 13.77
CA GLU A 142 12.42 -11.51 14.20
C GLU A 142 13.16 -10.25 13.70
N ILE A 143 12.55 -9.49 12.79
CA ILE A 143 13.17 -8.32 12.17
C ILE A 143 12.34 -7.09 12.51
N GLU A 144 12.99 -5.99 12.88
CA GLU A 144 12.34 -4.69 13.01
C GLU A 144 12.54 -3.85 11.74
N ARG A 145 11.44 -3.37 11.18
CA ARG A 145 11.47 -2.46 10.03
C ARG A 145 11.64 -1.05 10.56
N VAL A 146 12.80 -0.46 10.32
CA VAL A 146 13.15 0.86 10.82
C VAL A 146 13.17 1.88 9.69
N PHE A 147 12.42 2.95 9.88
CA PHE A 147 12.55 4.20 9.13
C PHE A 147 13.28 5.22 9.99
N THR A 148 14.26 5.90 9.39
CA THR A 148 15.05 6.96 10.05
C THR A 148 15.11 8.19 9.16
N ALA A 149 14.88 9.36 9.76
CA ALA A 149 15.06 10.65 9.10
C ALA A 149 15.97 11.56 9.94
N ASP A 150 17.00 12.14 9.29
CA ASP A 150 17.86 13.18 9.90
C ASP A 150 17.13 14.52 9.85
N LEU A 151 16.63 14.97 10.99
CA LEU A 151 15.86 16.20 11.15
C LEU A 151 16.65 17.45 10.72
N ASN A 152 17.99 17.45 10.84
CA ASN A 152 18.79 18.56 10.33
C ASN A 152 18.65 18.70 8.80
N GLN A 153 18.57 17.57 8.09
CA GLN A 153 18.38 17.58 6.63
C GLN A 153 16.95 17.96 6.25
N VAL A 154 15.98 17.49 7.04
CA VAL A 154 14.55 17.81 6.86
C VAL A 154 14.32 19.31 7.04
N PHE A 155 14.82 19.90 8.12
CA PHE A 155 14.70 21.34 8.36
C PHE A 155 15.53 22.18 7.39
N GLY A 156 16.68 21.67 6.96
CA GLY A 156 17.55 22.30 5.95
C GLY A 156 16.94 22.38 4.54
N GLY A 157 15.71 21.88 4.32
CA GLY A 157 15.00 22.04 3.05
C GLY A 157 15.53 21.18 1.91
N ARG A 158 16.33 20.14 2.22
CA ARG A 158 16.78 19.16 1.21
C ARG A 158 15.66 18.24 0.73
N TRP A 159 14.55 18.22 1.46
CA TRP A 159 13.36 17.43 1.16
C TRP A 159 12.26 18.35 0.66
N THR A 160 11.46 17.89 -0.30
CA THR A 160 10.31 18.65 -0.83
C THR A 160 9.40 19.03 0.33
N SER A 161 9.28 20.34 0.60
CA SER A 161 8.51 20.85 1.72
C SER A 161 7.49 21.87 1.26
N ASP A 162 6.22 21.65 1.60
CA ASP A 162 5.16 22.64 1.41
C ASP A 162 5.11 23.52 2.65
N THR A 163 5.19 24.83 2.47
CA THR A 163 5.08 25.79 3.57
C THR A 163 3.68 26.39 3.57
N THR A 164 2.93 26.15 4.63
CA THR A 164 1.57 26.66 4.79
C THR A 164 1.52 27.52 6.04
N THR A 165 0.96 28.72 5.93
CA THR A 165 0.65 29.53 7.12
C THR A 165 -0.62 28.98 7.76
N ASP A 166 -0.50 28.42 8.94
CA ASP A 166 -1.65 28.04 9.75
C ASP A 166 -2.29 29.30 10.34
N ARG A 167 -3.58 29.50 10.00
CA ARG A 167 -4.42 30.62 10.46
C ARG A 167 -5.55 30.16 11.38
N SER A 168 -5.48 28.93 11.90
CA SER A 168 -6.46 28.43 12.87
C SER A 168 -6.51 29.29 14.15
N ASP A 169 -5.42 29.97 14.48
CA ASP A 169 -5.36 31.04 15.48
C ASP A 169 -5.24 32.40 14.77
N LEU A 170 -6.28 33.25 14.89
CA LEU A 170 -6.33 34.58 14.26
C LEU A 170 -5.36 35.58 14.91
N LEU A 171 -4.88 35.31 16.12
CA LEU A 171 -4.03 36.24 16.88
C LEU A 171 -2.54 35.96 16.69
N ILE A 172 -2.15 34.74 16.31
CA ILE A 172 -0.75 34.35 16.12
C ILE A 172 -0.63 33.48 14.87
N PRO A 173 -0.40 34.08 13.67
CA PRO A 173 -0.16 33.31 12.47
C PRO A 173 1.11 32.45 12.65
N ARG A 174 0.98 31.14 12.45
CA ARG A 174 2.12 30.21 12.57
C ARG A 174 2.55 29.73 11.20
N THR A 175 3.86 29.71 10.97
CA THR A 175 4.40 29.12 9.74
C THR A 175 4.60 27.64 9.98
N VAL A 176 3.81 26.80 9.31
CA VAL A 176 3.90 25.34 9.42
C VAL A 176 4.51 24.80 8.14
N ARG A 177 5.67 24.16 8.27
CA ARG A 177 6.31 23.44 7.16
C ARG A 177 5.87 21.99 7.20
N THR A 178 5.48 21.45 6.04
CA THR A 178 5.06 20.06 5.91
C THR A 178 6.04 19.31 5.02
N VAL A 179 6.48 18.15 5.47
CA VAL A 179 7.35 17.23 4.72
C VAL A 179 6.71 15.85 4.73
N SER A 180 6.63 15.19 3.58
CA SER A 180 6.05 13.85 3.45
C SER A 180 7.07 12.83 2.98
N PHE A 181 7.05 11.65 3.60
CA PHE A 181 7.81 10.47 3.19
C PHE A 181 6.83 9.36 2.83
N THR A 182 7.13 8.60 1.79
CA THR A 182 6.30 7.46 1.38
C THR A 182 7.18 6.25 1.14
N GLY A 183 6.76 5.08 1.61
CA GLY A 183 7.52 3.86 1.41
C GLY A 183 6.66 2.61 1.54
N ARG A 184 7.03 1.57 0.80
CA ARG A 184 6.41 0.25 0.92
C ARG A 184 7.18 -0.60 1.92
N ILE A 185 6.51 -1.02 2.99
CA ILE A 185 7.11 -1.81 4.06
C ILE A 185 6.65 -3.26 3.92
N PRO A 186 7.55 -4.22 3.63
CA PRO A 186 7.20 -5.63 3.59
C PRO A 186 6.90 -6.15 5.00
N LEU A 187 5.77 -6.85 5.14
CA LEU A 187 5.33 -7.51 6.37
C LEU A 187 5.08 -8.99 6.08
N THR A 188 5.71 -9.86 6.86
CA THR A 188 5.73 -11.31 6.57
C THR A 188 4.49 -12.05 7.06
N ASN A 189 3.98 -11.70 8.24
CA ASN A 189 2.92 -12.47 8.92
C ASN A 189 1.67 -11.65 9.21
N VAL A 190 0.52 -12.34 9.15
CA VAL A 190 -0.82 -11.82 9.50
C VAL A 190 -0.98 -11.85 11.02
N ALA A 191 -0.66 -10.74 11.68
CA ALA A 191 -0.76 -10.59 13.12
C ALA A 191 -1.08 -9.13 13.48
N PRO A 192 -1.68 -8.86 14.65
CA PRO A 192 -1.68 -7.51 15.22
C PRO A 192 -0.25 -6.97 15.27
N ARG A 193 -0.08 -5.73 14.86
CA ARG A 193 1.22 -5.06 14.78
C ARG A 193 1.21 -3.80 15.62
N GLU A 194 2.40 -3.37 15.98
CA GLU A 194 2.64 -2.11 16.65
C GLU A 194 3.56 -1.25 15.78
N LEU A 195 3.31 0.06 15.79
CA LEU A 195 4.18 1.05 15.19
C LEU A 195 4.62 2.00 16.29
N THR A 196 5.92 2.15 16.47
CA THR A 196 6.50 3.01 17.51
C THR A 196 7.22 4.19 16.87
N VAL A 197 6.91 5.41 17.32
CA VAL A 197 7.49 6.67 16.84
C VAL A 197 8.20 7.36 17.99
N PHE A 198 9.44 7.81 17.75
CA PHE A 198 10.20 8.57 18.74
C PHE A 198 11.29 9.42 18.07
N THR A 199 11.84 10.36 18.82
CA THR A 199 13.05 11.10 18.42
C THR A 199 14.20 10.71 19.32
N SER A 200 15.41 10.69 18.75
CA SER A 200 16.63 10.36 19.50
C SER A 200 17.81 11.21 19.00
N PRO A 201 18.74 11.60 19.89
CA PRO A 201 20.01 12.17 19.47
C PRO A 201 20.99 11.11 18.91
N ARG A 202 20.77 9.82 19.22
CA ARG A 202 21.65 8.73 18.77
C ARG A 202 21.28 8.28 17.34
N PRO A 203 22.27 8.16 16.45
CA PRO A 203 22.08 7.47 15.18
C PRO A 203 21.95 5.95 15.40
N ASP A 204 21.65 5.24 14.31
CA ASP A 204 21.80 3.78 14.19
C ASP A 204 21.04 2.94 15.23
N ILE A 205 19.83 3.37 15.58
CA ILE A 205 18.91 2.53 16.37
C ILE A 205 18.21 1.57 15.42
N HIS A 206 18.40 0.27 15.64
CA HIS A 206 17.83 -0.79 14.81
C HIS A 206 16.75 -1.61 15.52
N TRP A 207 16.73 -1.56 16.86
CA TRP A 207 15.85 -2.40 17.67
C TRP A 207 15.18 -1.61 18.79
N LEU A 208 13.94 -1.97 19.15
CA LEU A 208 13.21 -1.35 20.26
C LEU A 208 13.89 -1.61 21.62
N SER A 209 14.63 -2.70 21.73
CA SER A 209 15.42 -3.06 22.93
C SER A 209 16.58 -2.10 23.18
N GLU A 210 17.07 -1.39 22.16
CA GLU A 210 18.15 -0.41 22.27
C GLU A 210 17.69 0.95 22.84
N LEU A 211 16.39 1.15 23.02
CA LEU A 211 15.86 2.36 23.64
C LEU A 211 16.12 2.35 25.14
N ASP A 212 16.74 3.43 25.60
CA ASP A 212 16.83 3.77 27.02
C ASP A 212 15.46 4.17 27.57
N ASP A 213 15.29 4.09 28.89
CA ASP A 213 14.02 4.33 29.56
C ASP A 213 13.46 5.72 29.28
N THR A 214 14.32 6.73 29.11
CA THR A 214 13.88 8.10 28.84
C THR A 214 13.29 8.26 27.44
N THR A 215 13.86 7.58 26.43
CA THR A 215 13.33 7.60 25.06
C THR A 215 12.09 6.75 24.99
N ARG A 216 12.08 5.59 25.65
CA ARG A 216 10.91 4.69 25.72
C ARG A 216 9.70 5.39 26.34
N ALA A 217 9.88 6.16 27.42
CA ALA A 217 8.80 6.93 28.05
C ALA A 217 8.22 8.03 27.14
N ARG A 218 9.01 8.54 26.18
CA ARG A 218 8.60 9.57 25.22
C ARG A 218 8.10 9.01 23.90
N ALA A 219 8.30 7.72 23.66
CA ALA A 219 7.85 7.05 22.46
C ALA A 219 6.31 6.98 22.41
N ARG A 220 5.78 6.94 21.19
CA ARG A 220 4.35 6.77 20.92
C ARG A 220 4.15 5.50 20.13
N THR A 221 3.41 4.55 20.72
CA THR A 221 3.15 3.25 20.12
C THR A 221 1.69 3.15 19.70
N TYR A 222 1.45 2.67 18.49
CA TYR A 222 0.15 2.50 17.87
C TYR A 222 -0.06 1.05 17.48
N ALA A 223 -1.06 0.41 18.06
CA ALA A 223 -1.46 -0.92 17.65
C ALA A 223 -2.40 -0.84 16.43
N PHE A 224 -2.18 -1.71 15.45
CA PHE A 224 -3.07 -1.84 14.30
C PHE A 224 -3.26 -3.32 13.90
N LYS A 225 -4.43 -3.62 13.37
CA LYS A 225 -4.76 -4.96 12.89
C LYS A 225 -4.35 -5.10 11.44
N TYR A 226 -3.32 -5.90 11.16
CA TYR A 226 -2.91 -6.23 9.80
C TYR A 226 -3.76 -7.41 9.27
N PRO A 227 -4.64 -7.20 8.27
CA PRO A 227 -5.53 -8.25 7.78
C PRO A 227 -4.79 -9.22 6.85
N ALA A 228 -5.36 -10.43 6.71
CA ALA A 228 -4.79 -11.47 5.85
C ALA A 228 -4.74 -11.08 4.39
N SER A 229 -5.78 -10.39 3.93
CA SER A 229 -5.92 -9.85 2.59
C SER A 229 -6.79 -8.61 2.65
N SER A 230 -6.50 -7.66 1.77
CA SER A 230 -7.28 -6.46 1.53
C SER A 230 -7.05 -5.98 0.09
N LEU A 231 -7.95 -5.16 -0.42
CA LEU A 231 -7.83 -4.45 -1.69
C LEU A 231 -6.78 -3.33 -1.59
N ARG A 232 -6.63 -2.73 -0.40
CA ARG A 232 -5.67 -1.65 -0.11
C ARG A 232 -4.92 -1.90 1.19
N SER A 233 -3.75 -1.32 1.32
CA SER A 233 -2.92 -1.40 2.53
C SER A 233 -2.24 -0.07 2.84
N ASP A 234 -3.04 1.00 2.78
CA ASP A 234 -2.57 2.38 2.93
C ASP A 234 -2.54 2.76 4.42
N CYS A 235 -1.37 3.08 4.95
CA CYS A 235 -1.20 3.58 6.31
C CYS A 235 -0.66 5.01 6.31
N ARG A 236 -1.22 5.87 7.16
CA ARG A 236 -0.85 7.28 7.27
C ARG A 236 -0.43 7.60 8.69
N LEU A 237 0.77 8.13 8.82
CA LEU A 237 1.35 8.60 10.08
C LEU A 237 1.56 10.11 10.00
N LEU A 238 0.86 10.86 10.82
CA LEU A 238 1.07 12.30 10.98
C LEU A 238 1.85 12.57 12.27
N ILE A 239 2.91 13.35 12.17
CA ILE A 239 3.78 13.74 13.29
C ILE A 239 3.83 15.25 13.35
N ARG A 240 3.58 15.82 14.53
CA ARG A 240 3.72 17.26 14.79
C ARG A 240 4.94 17.49 15.66
N LEU A 241 5.90 18.23 15.11
CA LEU A 241 7.05 18.75 15.84
C LEU A 241 6.82 20.21 16.16
N TYR A 242 7.06 20.55 17.42
CA TYR A 242 6.97 21.91 17.91
C TYR A 242 8.32 22.34 18.49
N GLN A 243 8.71 23.56 18.16
CA GLN A 243 9.87 24.23 18.73
C GLN A 243 9.46 24.95 20.02
N ASP A 244 10.14 24.65 21.12
CA ASP A 244 9.95 25.42 22.36
C ASP A 244 10.38 26.89 22.15
N ARG A 245 9.57 27.83 22.65
CA ARG A 245 9.84 29.27 22.52
C ARG A 245 10.92 29.77 23.47
N MET A 246 11.14 29.07 24.59
CA MET A 246 12.15 29.46 25.60
C MET A 246 13.47 28.72 25.38
N LEU A 247 13.42 27.52 24.77
CA LEU A 247 14.57 26.68 24.45
C LEU A 247 14.57 26.40 22.96
N GLU A 248 15.12 27.34 22.18
CA GLU A 248 14.99 27.34 20.71
C GLU A 248 15.60 26.10 20.02
N ASP A 249 16.50 25.38 20.68
CA ASP A 249 17.11 24.14 20.22
C ASP A 249 16.32 22.88 20.62
N ASN A 250 15.29 23.03 21.45
CA ASN A 250 14.45 21.95 21.93
C ASN A 250 13.24 21.72 21.02
N TRP A 251 13.27 20.61 20.30
CA TRP A 251 12.18 20.14 19.44
C TRP A 251 11.51 18.93 20.05
N THR A 252 10.19 18.99 20.18
CA THR A 252 9.41 17.93 20.82
C THR A 252 8.25 17.49 19.93
N ILE A 253 7.90 16.20 20.03
CA ILE A 253 6.69 15.66 19.42
C ILE A 253 5.52 16.09 20.29
N THR A 254 4.64 16.95 19.76
CA THR A 254 3.43 17.42 20.48
C THR A 254 2.20 16.61 20.13
N GLY A 255 2.18 15.98 18.96
CA GLY A 255 1.08 15.13 18.54
C GLY A 255 1.50 14.14 17.47
N THR A 256 0.98 12.93 17.58
CA THR A 256 1.06 11.94 16.52
C THR A 256 -0.33 11.38 16.25
N HIS A 257 -0.58 10.98 15.01
CA HIS A 257 -1.82 10.33 14.63
C HIS A 257 -1.50 9.26 13.59
N PHE A 258 -2.02 8.06 13.80
CA PHE A 258 -1.78 6.92 12.94
C PHE A 258 -3.10 6.26 12.57
N GLU A 259 -3.30 6.06 11.28
CA GLU A 259 -4.48 5.38 10.72
C GLU A 259 -4.03 4.44 9.59
N CYS A 260 -4.75 3.33 9.42
CA CYS A 260 -4.59 2.43 8.28
C CYS A 260 -5.94 2.10 7.67
N GLU A 261 -5.96 2.02 6.34
CA GLU A 261 -7.12 1.77 5.52
C GLU A 261 -6.94 0.42 4.80
N TRP A 262 -7.92 -0.47 4.96
CA TRP A 262 -7.90 -1.86 4.50
C TRP A 262 -9.21 -2.16 3.78
N ASP A 263 -9.43 -1.59 2.60
CA ASP A 263 -10.63 -1.89 1.79
C ASP A 263 -10.73 -3.39 1.44
#